data_AF-A0A7V1GIS1-F1
#
_entry.id   AF-A0A7V1GIS1-F1
#
_cell.length_a   1.000
_cell.length_b   1.000
_cell.length_c   1.000
_cell.angle_alpha   90.00
_cell.angle_beta   90.00
_cell.angle_gamma   90.00
#
_symmetry.space_group_name_H-M   'P 1'
#
loop_
_entity.id
_entity.type
_entity.pdbx_description
1 polymer ?
#
loop_
_entity_poly.entity_id
_entity_poly.type
_entity_poly.pdbx_seq_one_letter_code
_entity_poly.pdbx_strand_id
1 'polypeptide(L)'
;MKYYLSLITVIVMLSLLSGSEILAGEKTKIVINIPNTTLYLYRGEKLIKEYRITVGHIDTPTPIGNFKVINKTINPTWYPTDGSKPIPPGPNNKLGTRWIGIDKPHYGIHGTIKPREIGKATSDGCVRIKNEDIEELYPLVPLKTLVEIRYQTIDVKRENKLLKITIYSDIYALGTNTIKRLRKETGLEMDDSFWKDAIKKAEEKGLYRFTIFSGGEEE
;
A
#
# COMPACT_ATOMS: atom_id res chain seq x y z
N MET A 1 -11.32 -23.43 -52.13
CA MET A 1 -11.19 -24.29 -50.92
C MET A 1 -9.91 -24.04 -50.11
N LYS A 2 -8.77 -23.67 -50.70
CA LYS A 2 -7.51 -23.41 -49.95
C LYS A 2 -7.55 -22.18 -49.01
N TYR A 3 -8.31 -21.14 -49.34
CA TYR A 3 -8.40 -19.92 -48.51
C TYR A 3 -9.28 -20.07 -47.25
N TYR A 4 -10.28 -20.95 -47.29
CA TYR A 4 -11.19 -21.17 -46.16
C TYR A 4 -10.50 -21.89 -44.99
N LEU A 5 -9.61 -22.85 -45.27
CA LEU A 5 -8.79 -23.50 -44.24
C LEU A 5 -7.83 -22.51 -43.57
N SER A 6 -7.21 -21.61 -44.34
CA SER A 6 -6.28 -20.60 -43.81
C SER A 6 -6.96 -19.61 -42.87
N LEU A 7 -8.19 -19.17 -43.18
CA LEU A 7 -8.92 -18.19 -42.37
C LEU A 7 -9.37 -18.79 -41.02
N ILE A 8 -9.85 -20.03 -41.02
CA ILE A 8 -10.23 -20.75 -39.79
C ILE A 8 -9.01 -20.96 -38.89
N THR A 9 -7.85 -21.31 -39.46
CA THR A 9 -6.62 -21.54 -38.68
C THR A 9 -6.14 -20.25 -38.01
N VAL A 10 -6.25 -19.10 -38.69
CA VAL A 10 -5.90 -17.79 -38.14
C VAL A 10 -6.88 -17.36 -37.04
N ILE A 11 -8.18 -17.59 -37.20
CA ILE A 11 -9.20 -17.30 -36.17
C ILE A 11 -8.98 -18.17 -34.93
N VAL A 12 -8.68 -19.46 -35.09
CA VAL A 12 -8.39 -20.37 -33.98
C VAL A 12 -7.11 -19.94 -33.24
N MET A 13 -6.05 -19.54 -33.96
CA MET A 13 -4.84 -18.96 -33.34
C MET A 13 -5.12 -17.64 -32.63
N LEU A 14 -5.92 -16.73 -33.20
CA LEU A 14 -6.29 -15.46 -32.55
C LEU A 14 -7.11 -15.69 -31.28
N SER A 15 -8.02 -16.68 -31.27
CA SER A 15 -8.78 -17.06 -30.08
C SER A 15 -7.94 -17.75 -29.00
N LEU A 16 -6.87 -18.46 -29.38
CA LEU A 16 -5.93 -19.06 -28.44
C LEU A 16 -5.00 -18.03 -27.81
N LEU A 17 -4.63 -16.99 -28.56
CA LEU A 17 -3.83 -15.85 -28.06
C LEU A 17 -4.63 -15.01 -27.05
N SER A 18 -5.91 -14.69 -27.32
CA SER A 18 -6.77 -13.98 -26.37
C SER A 18 -7.21 -14.85 -25.18
N GLY A 19 -7.36 -16.16 -25.37
CA GLY A 19 -7.66 -17.11 -24.29
C GLY A 19 -6.52 -17.29 -23.29
N SER A 20 -5.26 -17.05 -23.69
CA SER A 20 -4.10 -17.18 -22.81
C SER A 20 -3.98 -16.05 -21.77
N GLU A 21 -4.47 -14.85 -22.08
CA GLU A 21 -4.53 -13.73 -21.12
C GLU A 21 -5.65 -13.90 -20.10
N ILE A 22 -6.74 -14.58 -20.47
CA ILE A 22 -7.92 -14.81 -19.60
C ILE A 22 -7.64 -15.90 -18.53
N LEU A 23 -6.68 -16.80 -18.77
CA LEU A 23 -6.33 -17.87 -17.83
C LEU A 23 -5.33 -17.46 -16.73
N ALA A 24 -4.66 -16.32 -16.88
CA ALA A 24 -3.88 -15.73 -15.80
C ALA A 24 -4.83 -14.91 -14.93
N GLY A 25 -5.44 -15.54 -13.92
CA GLY A 25 -6.29 -14.84 -12.95
C GLY A 25 -5.65 -13.52 -12.52
N GLU A 26 -6.47 -12.46 -12.45
CA GLU A 26 -6.01 -11.09 -12.19
C GLU A 26 -4.93 -11.03 -11.09
N LYS A 27 -3.79 -10.40 -11.40
CA LYS A 27 -2.62 -10.41 -10.52
C LYS A 27 -2.93 -9.73 -9.18
N THR A 28 -2.61 -10.40 -8.08
CA THR A 28 -2.64 -9.81 -6.74
C THR A 28 -1.51 -8.79 -6.58
N LYS A 29 -1.81 -7.63 -5.99
CA LYS A 29 -0.85 -6.57 -5.64
C LYS A 29 -1.16 -6.03 -4.26
N ILE A 30 -0.14 -5.79 -3.46
CA ILE A 30 -0.22 -5.03 -2.21
C ILE A 30 0.35 -3.64 -2.47
N VAL A 31 -0.36 -2.61 -2.03
CA VAL A 31 0.16 -1.24 -1.98
C VAL A 31 0.12 -0.79 -0.52
N ILE A 32 1.20 -0.21 -0.02
CA ILE A 32 1.29 0.34 1.32
C ILE A 32 1.57 1.83 1.20
N ASN A 33 0.67 2.67 1.73
CA ASN A 33 0.94 4.09 1.86
C ASN A 33 1.35 4.41 3.30
N ILE A 34 2.62 4.75 3.50
CA ILE A 34 3.25 4.95 4.81
C ILE A 34 2.57 6.08 5.60
N PRO A 35 2.46 7.34 5.10
CA PRO A 35 1.76 8.41 5.81
C PRO A 35 0.30 8.09 6.15
N ASN A 36 -0.41 7.38 5.27
CA ASN A 36 -1.78 6.96 5.53
C ASN A 36 -1.87 5.72 6.43
N THR A 37 -0.75 5.11 6.85
CA THR A 37 -0.72 3.90 7.70
C THR A 37 -1.71 2.81 7.26
N THR A 38 -1.79 2.60 5.94
CA THR A 38 -2.79 1.71 5.32
C THR A 38 -2.15 0.80 4.29
N LEU A 39 -2.49 -0.48 4.36
CA LEU A 39 -2.20 -1.51 3.37
C LEU A 39 -3.46 -1.76 2.53
N TYR A 40 -3.29 -1.74 1.22
CA TYR A 40 -4.34 -1.98 0.24
C TYR A 40 -4.04 -3.29 -0.50
N LEU A 41 -5.03 -4.18 -0.56
CA LEU A 41 -4.97 -5.40 -1.34
C LEU A 41 -5.75 -5.19 -2.64
N TYR A 42 -5.08 -5.33 -3.77
CA TYR A 42 -5.66 -5.25 -5.10
C TYR A 42 -5.65 -6.61 -5.80
N ARG A 43 -6.62 -6.81 -6.68
CA ARG A 43 -6.64 -7.86 -7.69
C ARG A 43 -6.89 -7.18 -9.04
N GLY A 44 -5.89 -7.18 -9.92
CA GLY A 44 -5.87 -6.26 -11.05
C GLY A 44 -5.93 -4.80 -10.57
N GLU A 45 -6.85 -4.03 -11.12
CA GLU A 45 -7.13 -2.65 -10.70
C GLU A 45 -8.21 -2.55 -9.60
N LYS A 46 -8.84 -3.67 -9.25
CA LYS A 46 -9.90 -3.70 -8.24
C LYS A 46 -9.31 -3.71 -6.84
N LEU A 47 -9.65 -2.69 -6.05
CA LEU A 47 -9.42 -2.70 -4.61
C LEU A 47 -10.30 -3.77 -3.96
N ILE A 48 -9.67 -4.74 -3.30
CA ILE A 48 -10.34 -5.85 -2.60
C ILE A 48 -10.53 -5.51 -1.13
N LYS A 49 -9.48 -5.00 -0.47
CA LYS A 49 -9.54 -4.69 0.97
C LYS A 49 -8.52 -3.65 1.38
N GLU A 50 -8.82 -2.95 2.48
CA GLU A 50 -7.92 -2.02 3.16
C GLU A 50 -7.70 -2.48 4.60
N TYR A 51 -6.46 -2.35 5.09
CA TYR A 51 -6.08 -2.72 6.44
C TYR A 51 -5.29 -1.59 7.10
N ARG A 52 -5.63 -1.26 8.34
CA ARG A 52 -4.83 -0.34 9.16
C ARG A 52 -3.56 -1.06 9.62
N ILE A 53 -2.42 -0.39 9.51
CA ILE A 53 -1.11 -0.97 9.82
C ILE A 53 -0.28 -0.06 10.72
N THR A 54 0.73 -0.62 11.37
CA THR A 54 1.86 0.12 11.95
C THR A 54 3.02 0.09 10.97
N VAL A 55 3.66 1.24 10.80
CA VAL A 55 4.88 1.40 9.97
C VAL A 55 6.07 1.76 10.86
N GLY A 56 7.26 1.78 10.26
CA GLY A 56 8.52 2.12 10.93
C GLY A 56 8.49 3.50 11.56
N HIS A 57 9.23 3.69 12.64
CA HIS A 57 9.53 5.03 13.16
C HIS A 57 10.44 5.81 12.19
N ILE A 58 10.59 7.13 12.36
CA ILE A 58 11.48 7.94 11.52
C ILE A 58 12.95 7.47 11.60
N ASP A 59 13.39 6.97 12.74
CA ASP A 59 14.77 6.45 12.93
C ASP A 59 14.97 5.06 12.29
N THR A 60 13.88 4.32 12.07
CA THR A 60 13.86 2.96 11.52
C THR A 60 12.74 2.83 10.48
N PRO A 61 12.80 3.61 9.39
CA PRO A 61 11.67 3.78 8.48
C PRO A 61 11.32 2.49 7.75
N THR A 62 10.03 2.30 7.47
CA THR A 62 9.62 1.23 6.55
C THR A 62 10.21 1.51 5.17
N PRO A 63 10.84 0.52 4.52
CA PRO A 63 11.52 0.72 3.25
C PRO A 63 10.55 1.09 2.13
N ILE A 64 10.85 2.17 1.41
CA ILE A 64 10.11 2.61 0.23
C ILE A 64 10.66 1.85 -0.99
N GLY A 65 9.78 1.37 -1.86
CA GLY A 65 10.16 0.67 -3.08
C GLY A 65 9.17 -0.39 -3.53
N ASN A 66 9.56 -1.11 -4.58
CA ASN A 66 8.84 -2.28 -5.08
C ASN A 66 9.53 -3.55 -4.64
N PHE A 67 8.76 -4.46 -4.07
CA PHE A 67 9.22 -5.72 -3.52
C PHE A 67 8.34 -6.88 -3.97
N LYS A 68 8.77 -8.11 -3.70
CA LYS A 68 8.01 -9.33 -3.95
C LYS A 68 7.88 -10.16 -2.68
N VAL A 69 6.73 -10.79 -2.51
CA VAL A 69 6.56 -11.80 -1.45
C VAL A 69 7.42 -13.02 -1.79
N ILE A 70 8.34 -13.38 -0.91
CA ILE A 70 9.29 -14.50 -1.11
C ILE A 70 9.04 -15.69 -0.20
N ASN A 71 8.45 -15.48 0.97
CA ASN A 71 8.12 -16.55 1.89
C ASN A 71 6.92 -16.16 2.75
N LYS A 72 6.26 -17.17 3.31
CA LYS A 72 5.09 -17.02 4.16
C LYS A 72 5.10 -18.11 5.22
N THR A 73 4.79 -17.75 6.47
CA THR A 73 4.80 -18.68 7.59
C THR A 73 3.59 -18.47 8.50
N ILE A 74 2.91 -19.57 8.82
CA ILE A 74 1.88 -19.61 9.86
C ILE A 74 2.57 -19.85 11.20
N ASN A 75 2.22 -19.07 12.22
CA ASN A 75 2.81 -19.15 13.56
C ASN A 75 4.36 -19.14 13.47
N PRO A 76 4.96 -18.02 13.03
CA PRO A 76 6.41 -17.95 12.82
C PRO A 76 7.17 -17.95 14.15
N THR A 77 8.33 -18.59 14.21
CA THR A 77 9.33 -18.32 15.25
C THR A 77 9.98 -16.95 14.99
N TRP A 78 10.09 -16.11 16.01
CA TRP A 78 10.83 -14.85 15.91
C TRP A 78 12.30 -15.08 16.24
N TYR A 79 13.18 -14.60 15.38
CA TYR A 79 14.64 -14.64 15.55
C TYR A 79 15.14 -13.21 15.81
N PRO A 80 15.47 -12.86 17.07
CA PRO A 80 16.00 -11.55 17.42
C PRO A 80 17.34 -11.26 16.73
N THR A 81 17.56 -10.00 16.34
CA THR A 81 18.80 -9.56 15.68
C THR A 81 19.97 -9.34 16.63
N ASP A 82 19.71 -9.27 17.93
CA ASP A 82 20.72 -9.13 19.00
C ASP A 82 21.37 -10.46 19.40
N GLY A 83 21.03 -11.56 18.71
CA GLY A 83 21.54 -12.90 19.00
C GLY A 83 20.89 -13.57 20.21
N SER A 84 19.86 -12.96 20.81
CA SER A 84 19.08 -13.61 21.87
C SER A 84 18.33 -14.84 21.35
N LYS A 85 17.89 -15.70 22.29
CA LYS A 85 17.26 -16.98 21.96
C LYS A 85 16.02 -16.78 21.08
N PRO A 86 15.82 -17.62 20.04
CA PRO A 86 14.60 -17.57 19.24
C PRO A 86 13.35 -17.71 20.13
N ILE A 87 12.33 -16.90 19.84
CA ILE A 87 11.05 -16.95 20.55
C ILE A 87 10.07 -17.77 19.71
N PRO A 88 9.62 -18.94 20.18
CA PRO A 88 8.66 -19.77 19.46
C PRO A 88 7.30 -19.06 19.36
N PRO A 89 6.36 -19.60 18.56
CA PRO A 89 5.01 -19.04 18.49
C PRO A 89 4.33 -18.99 19.85
N GLY A 90 3.62 -17.90 20.14
CA GLY A 90 2.92 -17.70 21.40
C GLY A 90 2.78 -16.22 21.78
N PRO A 91 2.25 -15.93 22.99
CA PRO A 91 1.91 -14.55 23.42
C PRO A 91 3.09 -13.56 23.46
N ASN A 92 4.32 -14.07 23.56
CA ASN A 92 5.54 -13.25 23.64
C ASN A 92 6.21 -13.04 22.26
N ASN A 93 5.67 -13.66 21.21
CA ASN A 93 6.25 -13.58 19.88
C ASN A 93 5.77 -12.31 19.16
N LYS A 94 6.69 -11.37 18.93
CA LYS A 94 6.37 -10.07 18.32
C LYS A 94 5.84 -10.15 16.88
N LEU A 95 6.07 -11.27 16.18
CA LEU A 95 5.59 -11.48 14.81
C LEU A 95 4.10 -11.83 14.75
N GLY A 96 3.46 -12.14 15.89
CA GLY A 96 2.05 -12.52 15.94
C GLY A 96 1.79 -13.85 15.22
N THR A 97 0.63 -13.95 14.55
CA THR A 97 0.13 -15.23 14.06
C THR A 97 0.58 -15.57 12.63
N ARG A 98 0.98 -14.59 11.83
CA ARG A 98 1.39 -14.80 10.42
C ARG A 98 2.58 -13.92 10.06
N TRP A 99 3.39 -14.42 9.13
CA TRP A 99 4.50 -13.70 8.51
C TRP A 99 4.37 -13.78 6.99
N ILE A 100 4.56 -12.65 6.30
CA ILE A 100 4.68 -12.51 4.86
C ILE A 100 5.98 -11.75 4.57
N GLY A 101 7.04 -12.48 4.22
CA GLY A 101 8.35 -11.91 3.95
C GLY A 101 8.46 -11.33 2.55
N ILE A 102 9.09 -10.17 2.44
CA ILE A 102 9.41 -9.54 1.15
C ILE A 102 10.88 -9.78 0.76
N ASP A 103 11.25 -9.56 -0.50
CA ASP A 103 12.62 -9.65 -1.03
C ASP A 103 13.55 -8.52 -0.55
N LYS A 104 13.45 -8.19 0.74
CA LYS A 104 14.39 -7.36 1.49
C LYS A 104 14.69 -8.06 2.82
N PRO A 105 15.95 -8.42 3.11
CA PRO A 105 16.32 -9.16 4.30
C PRO A 105 15.76 -8.53 5.58
N HIS A 106 15.13 -9.34 6.43
CA HIS A 106 14.50 -8.96 7.71
C HIS A 106 13.20 -8.13 7.63
N TYR A 107 12.68 -7.82 6.43
CA TYR A 107 11.43 -7.07 6.30
C TYR A 107 10.27 -7.95 5.83
N GLY A 108 9.07 -7.59 6.30
CA GLY A 108 7.84 -8.27 5.94
C GLY A 108 6.61 -7.58 6.53
N ILE A 109 5.46 -8.18 6.22
CA ILE A 109 4.16 -7.87 6.81
C ILE A 109 3.85 -8.98 7.82
N HIS A 110 3.56 -8.62 9.06
CA HIS A 110 3.35 -9.60 10.12
C HIS A 110 2.29 -9.17 11.14
N GLY A 111 1.77 -10.12 11.91
CA GLY A 111 0.82 -9.87 12.98
C GLY A 111 1.42 -9.03 14.12
N THR A 112 0.74 -8.90 15.26
CA THR A 112 1.32 -8.19 16.39
C THR A 112 0.74 -8.62 17.73
N ILE A 113 1.57 -8.51 18.77
CA ILE A 113 1.13 -8.60 20.17
C ILE A 113 0.80 -7.22 20.75
N LYS A 114 0.96 -6.15 19.95
CA LYS A 114 0.70 -4.76 20.34
C LYS A 114 -0.38 -4.10 19.48
N PRO A 115 -1.63 -4.59 19.49
CA PRO A 115 -2.68 -4.10 18.60
C PRO A 115 -3.03 -2.61 18.81
N ARG A 116 -2.68 -2.03 19.98
CA ARG A 116 -2.85 -0.60 20.27
C ARG A 116 -1.89 0.33 19.51
N GLU A 117 -0.85 -0.23 18.88
CA GLU A 117 0.09 0.51 18.03
C GLU A 117 -0.35 0.61 16.56
N ILE A 118 -1.42 -0.09 16.18
CA ILE A 118 -1.96 -0.07 14.80
C ILE A 118 -2.39 1.35 14.44
N GLY A 119 -1.97 1.82 13.26
CA GLY A 119 -2.20 3.18 12.78
C GLY A 119 -1.13 4.19 13.20
N LYS A 120 0.00 3.74 13.76
CA LYS A 120 1.11 4.59 14.21
C LYS A 120 2.43 4.25 13.48
N ALA A 121 3.41 5.14 13.59
CA ALA A 121 4.77 4.95 13.07
C ALA A 121 5.72 4.57 14.22
N THR A 122 5.65 3.32 14.69
CA THR A 122 6.33 2.86 15.93
C THR A 122 7.03 1.50 15.79
N SER A 123 7.10 0.93 14.58
CA SER A 123 7.85 -0.31 14.37
C SER A 123 9.32 -0.04 14.06
N ASP A 124 10.11 -1.11 14.02
CA ASP A 124 11.52 -1.08 13.59
C ASP A 124 11.64 -1.33 12.08
N GLY A 125 10.70 -0.77 11.30
CA GLY A 125 10.67 -0.83 9.84
C GLY A 125 9.74 -1.89 9.24
N CYS A 126 9.45 -3.00 9.93
CA CYS A 126 8.46 -3.97 9.47
C CYS A 126 7.02 -3.42 9.51
N VAL A 127 6.15 -3.96 8.65
CA VAL A 127 4.74 -3.60 8.62
C VAL A 127 3.98 -4.50 9.58
N ARG A 128 3.40 -3.91 10.64
CA ARG A 128 2.56 -4.66 11.59
C ARG A 128 1.09 -4.49 11.26
N ILE A 129 0.33 -5.55 11.37
CA ILE A 129 -1.11 -5.59 11.13
C ILE A 129 -1.75 -6.41 12.26
N LYS A 130 -3.05 -6.20 12.54
CA LYS A 130 -3.75 -6.99 13.57
C LYS A 130 -3.71 -8.48 13.20
N ASN A 131 -3.73 -9.35 14.21
CA ASN A 131 -3.64 -10.79 13.98
C ASN A 131 -4.83 -11.30 13.16
N GLU A 132 -6.03 -10.80 13.43
CA GLU A 132 -7.24 -11.17 12.71
C GLU A 132 -7.17 -10.72 11.24
N ASP A 133 -6.69 -9.49 11.02
CA ASP A 133 -6.55 -8.91 9.69
C ASP A 133 -5.47 -9.63 8.85
N ILE A 134 -4.34 -10.02 9.45
CA ILE A 134 -3.31 -10.78 8.71
C ILE A 134 -3.73 -12.22 8.45
N GLU A 135 -4.53 -12.81 9.32
CA GLU A 135 -5.10 -14.14 9.08
C GLU A 135 -6.04 -14.14 7.88
N GLU A 136 -6.79 -13.04 7.67
CA GLU A 136 -7.58 -12.82 6.46
C GLU A 136 -6.71 -12.53 5.23
N LEU A 137 -5.71 -11.65 5.36
CA LEU A 137 -4.83 -11.25 4.25
C LEU A 137 -3.98 -12.42 3.75
N TYR A 138 -3.46 -13.24 4.66
CA TYR A 138 -2.49 -14.30 4.38
C TYR A 138 -2.91 -15.24 3.25
N PRO A 139 -4.09 -15.88 3.23
CA PRO A 139 -4.49 -16.76 2.13
C PRO A 139 -4.67 -16.04 0.78
N LEU A 140 -4.94 -14.73 0.78
CA LEU A 140 -5.20 -13.94 -0.43
C LEU A 140 -3.92 -13.52 -1.17
N VAL A 141 -2.77 -13.63 -0.50
CA VAL A 141 -1.46 -13.15 -1.00
C VAL A 141 -0.61 -14.34 -1.43
N PRO A 142 -0.54 -14.69 -2.72
CA PRO A 142 0.37 -15.73 -3.20
C PRO A 142 1.84 -15.27 -3.14
N LEU A 143 2.77 -16.23 -3.23
CA LEU A 143 4.18 -15.89 -3.46
C LEU A 143 4.34 -15.11 -4.77
N LYS A 144 5.40 -14.30 -4.85
CA LYS A 144 5.70 -13.38 -5.95
C LYS A 144 4.70 -12.22 -6.12
N THR A 145 3.71 -12.09 -5.24
CA THR A 145 2.86 -10.89 -5.16
C THR A 145 3.72 -9.64 -5.09
N LEU A 146 3.44 -8.65 -5.94
CA LEU A 146 4.07 -7.34 -5.89
C LEU A 146 3.64 -6.62 -4.62
N VAL A 147 4.60 -6.07 -3.89
CA VAL A 147 4.40 -5.21 -2.72
C VAL A 147 5.02 -3.85 -3.04
N GLU A 148 4.19 -2.87 -3.37
CA GLU A 148 4.59 -1.49 -3.56
C GLU A 148 4.48 -0.75 -2.22
N ILE A 149 5.59 -0.29 -1.68
CA ILE A 149 5.61 0.54 -0.48
C ILE A 149 5.96 1.96 -0.90
N ARG A 150 5.05 2.90 -0.66
CA ARG A 150 5.18 4.29 -1.09
C ARG A 150 5.02 5.26 0.07
N TYR A 151 5.59 6.43 -0.12
CA TYR A 151 5.48 7.56 0.80
C TYR A 151 4.70 8.69 0.11
N GLN A 152 3.38 8.55 0.08
CA GLN A 152 2.49 9.49 -0.60
C GLN A 152 1.75 10.34 0.43
N THR A 153 2.22 11.58 0.61
CA THR A 153 1.62 12.53 1.54
C THR A 153 0.49 13.37 0.94
N ILE A 154 0.36 13.43 -0.38
CA ILE A 154 -0.71 14.18 -1.05
C ILE A 154 -1.49 13.18 -1.90
N ASP A 155 -2.79 13.09 -1.66
CA ASP A 155 -3.72 12.25 -2.41
C ASP A 155 -4.82 13.13 -2.99
N VAL A 156 -4.95 13.09 -4.31
CA VAL A 156 -5.92 13.88 -5.07
C VAL A 156 -6.82 12.91 -5.81
N LYS A 157 -8.09 12.86 -5.40
CA LYS A 157 -9.11 12.04 -6.04
C LYS A 157 -10.09 12.94 -6.77
N ARG A 158 -10.24 12.70 -8.08
CA ARG A 158 -11.23 13.39 -8.91
C ARG A 158 -12.46 12.52 -9.04
N GLU A 159 -13.59 13.05 -8.58
CA GLU A 159 -14.89 12.39 -8.66
C GLU A 159 -15.87 13.38 -9.29
N ASN A 160 -16.28 13.14 -10.53
CA ASN A 160 -17.09 14.07 -11.32
C ASN A 160 -16.45 15.48 -11.33
N LYS A 161 -17.21 16.50 -10.91
CA LYS A 161 -16.76 17.90 -10.79
C LYS A 161 -16.12 18.21 -9.42
N LEU A 162 -15.74 17.22 -8.63
CA LEU A 162 -15.12 17.41 -7.31
C LEU A 162 -13.67 16.92 -7.31
N LEU A 163 -12.76 17.72 -6.74
CA LEU A 163 -11.47 17.24 -6.25
C LEU A 163 -11.56 17.05 -4.75
N LYS A 164 -11.35 15.81 -4.30
CA LYS A 164 -11.09 15.49 -2.90
C LYS A 164 -9.59 15.44 -2.70
N ILE A 165 -9.07 16.32 -1.85
CA ILE A 165 -7.65 16.43 -1.56
C ILE A 165 -7.43 15.98 -0.11
N THR A 166 -6.49 15.06 0.09
CA THR A 166 -5.99 14.67 1.41
C THR A 166 -4.51 14.96 1.49
N ILE A 167 -4.10 15.68 2.52
CA ILE A 167 -2.70 15.91 2.89
C ILE A 167 -2.46 15.11 4.16
N TYR A 168 -1.57 14.14 4.13
CA TYR A 168 -1.10 13.38 5.28
C TYR A 168 0.13 14.07 5.89
N SER A 169 0.33 13.94 7.19
CA SER A 169 1.54 14.43 7.85
C SER A 169 2.80 13.79 7.25
N ASP A 170 3.88 14.57 7.19
CA ASP A 170 5.18 14.09 6.76
C ASP A 170 5.91 13.41 7.93
N ILE A 171 5.42 12.24 8.34
CA ILE A 171 5.88 11.49 9.52
C ILE A 171 7.37 11.12 9.54
N TYR A 172 8.05 11.16 8.39
CA TYR A 172 9.49 10.95 8.22
C TYR A 172 10.27 12.23 7.91
N ALA A 173 9.62 13.39 7.96
CA ALA A 173 10.23 14.71 7.71
C ALA A 173 11.01 14.78 6.39
N LEU A 174 10.49 14.17 5.31
CA LEU A 174 11.14 14.11 4.00
C LEU A 174 10.96 15.40 3.16
N GLY A 175 10.31 16.43 3.71
CA GLY A 175 10.05 17.69 3.00
C GLY A 175 9.05 17.54 1.86
N THR A 176 8.11 16.61 1.99
CA THR A 176 7.19 16.19 0.92
C THR A 176 5.96 17.09 0.82
N ASN A 177 5.57 17.76 1.91
CA ASN A 177 4.42 18.67 1.95
C ASN A 177 4.80 20.12 1.61
N THR A 178 5.26 20.36 0.38
CA THR A 178 5.57 21.73 -0.09
C THR A 178 4.41 22.36 -0.86
N ILE A 179 4.28 23.69 -0.76
CA ILE A 179 3.29 24.47 -1.54
C ILE A 179 3.47 24.22 -3.04
N LYS A 180 4.72 24.20 -3.53
CA LYS A 180 5.05 23.92 -4.94
C LYS A 180 4.49 22.56 -5.38
N ARG A 181 4.64 21.53 -4.54
CA ARG A 181 4.12 20.20 -4.86
C ARG A 181 2.59 20.13 -4.76
N LEU A 182 1.99 20.77 -3.76
CA LEU A 182 0.53 20.86 -3.63
C LEU A 182 -0.10 21.52 -4.86
N ARG A 183 0.43 22.65 -5.32
CA ARG A 183 -0.01 23.29 -6.57
C ARG A 183 0.11 22.34 -7.77
N LYS A 184 1.28 21.69 -7.90
CA LYS A 184 1.54 20.73 -8.99
C LYS A 184 0.57 19.54 -8.99
N GLU A 185 0.29 18.95 -7.84
CA GLU A 185 -0.54 17.75 -7.75
C GLU A 185 -2.05 18.04 -7.79
N THR A 186 -2.47 19.18 -7.24
CA THR A 186 -3.89 19.57 -7.19
C THR A 186 -4.33 20.34 -8.43
N GLY A 187 -3.40 21.04 -9.10
CA GLY A 187 -3.70 21.99 -10.17
C GLY A 187 -4.41 23.25 -9.69
N LEU A 188 -4.41 23.53 -8.38
CA LEU A 188 -5.13 24.65 -7.79
C LEU A 188 -4.18 25.83 -7.51
N GLU A 189 -4.56 27.00 -8.02
CA GLU A 189 -3.87 28.27 -7.75
C GLU A 189 -4.48 28.97 -6.53
N MET A 190 -4.29 28.37 -5.35
CA MET A 190 -4.66 28.99 -4.06
C MET A 190 -3.50 29.78 -3.46
N ASP A 191 -3.83 30.73 -2.59
CA ASP A 191 -2.85 31.55 -1.90
C ASP A 191 -1.91 30.73 -0.98
N ASP A 192 -0.72 31.25 -0.73
CA ASP A 192 0.27 30.59 0.12
C ASP A 192 -0.22 30.39 1.56
N SER A 193 -1.05 31.29 2.09
CA SER A 193 -1.59 31.20 3.45
C SER A 193 -2.51 29.99 3.62
N PHE A 194 -3.34 29.70 2.64
CA PHE A 194 -4.22 28.54 2.60
C PHE A 194 -3.39 27.26 2.61
N TRP A 195 -2.37 27.16 1.75
CA TRP A 195 -1.53 25.97 1.71
C TRP A 195 -0.73 25.78 3.00
N LYS A 196 -0.20 26.87 3.58
CA LYS A 196 0.48 26.82 4.89
C LYS A 196 -0.45 26.32 6.00
N ASP A 197 -1.69 26.82 6.05
CA ASP A 197 -2.70 26.37 7.01
C ASP A 197 -3.10 24.91 6.79
N ALA A 198 -3.29 24.50 5.53
CA ALA A 198 -3.62 23.12 5.17
C ALA A 198 -2.52 22.13 5.56
N ILE A 199 -1.24 22.48 5.31
CA ILE A 199 -0.08 21.70 5.75
C ILE A 199 -0.05 21.64 7.28
N LYS A 200 -0.16 22.79 7.96
CA LYS A 200 -0.14 22.86 9.43
C LYS A 200 -1.21 21.94 10.04
N LYS A 201 -2.45 21.99 9.54
CA LYS A 201 -3.54 21.12 9.98
C LYS A 201 -3.23 19.64 9.77
N ALA A 202 -2.58 19.28 8.65
CA ALA A 202 -2.17 17.92 8.38
C ALA A 202 -1.11 17.44 9.37
N GLU A 203 -0.09 18.25 9.66
CA GLU A 203 0.97 17.90 10.62
C GLU A 203 0.43 17.79 12.06
N GLU A 204 -0.49 18.66 12.47
CA GLU A 204 -1.07 18.64 13.82
C GLU A 204 -2.02 17.46 14.06
N LYS A 205 -2.76 17.04 13.03
CA LYS A 205 -3.85 16.05 13.16
C LYS A 205 -3.52 14.69 12.51
N GLY A 206 -2.36 14.56 11.88
CA GLY A 206 -1.95 13.41 11.07
C GLY A 206 -2.49 13.43 9.64
N LEU A 207 -3.60 14.13 9.38
CA LEU A 207 -4.07 14.44 8.04
C LEU A 207 -5.00 15.66 8.02
N TYR A 208 -5.12 16.28 6.86
CA TYR A 208 -6.13 17.28 6.53
C TYR A 208 -6.80 16.93 5.20
N ARG A 209 -8.13 16.90 5.18
CA ARG A 209 -8.93 16.57 3.99
C ARG A 209 -9.92 17.68 3.70
N PHE A 210 -10.02 18.06 2.45
CA PHE A 210 -10.99 19.05 1.96
C PHE A 210 -11.43 18.70 0.53
N THR A 211 -12.56 19.26 0.11
CA THR A 211 -13.13 19.03 -1.23
C THR A 211 -13.36 20.37 -1.90
N ILE A 212 -13.01 20.47 -3.18
CA ILE A 212 -13.19 21.66 -4.01
C ILE A 212 -13.95 21.28 -5.26
N PHE A 213 -14.84 22.16 -5.71
CA PHE A 213 -15.53 22.02 -6.99
C PHE A 213 -14.60 22.49 -8.13
N SER A 214 -14.36 21.65 -9.13
CA SER A 214 -13.51 21.97 -10.28
C SER A 214 -14.29 22.39 -11.51
N GLY A 215 -15.17 23.38 -11.36
CA GLY A 215 -15.99 23.87 -12.47
C GLY A 215 -15.16 24.08 -13.73
N GLY A 216 -15.58 23.40 -14.81
CA GLY A 216 -15.44 23.91 -16.17
C GLY A 216 -16.76 24.60 -16.53
N GLU A 217 -16.68 25.64 -17.35
CA GLU A 217 -17.81 26.43 -17.83
C GLU A 217 -18.95 25.52 -18.33
N GLU A 218 -20.18 25.90 -18.00
CA GLU A 218 -21.37 25.39 -18.69
C GLU A 218 -21.31 25.93 -20.13
N GLU A 219 -21.16 25.04 -21.11
CA GLU A 219 -21.63 25.30 -22.48
C GLU A 219 -23.16 25.07 -22.54
#